data_AF-A0A1H7S598-F1
#
_entry.id   AF-A0A1H7S598-F1
#
_cell.length_a   1.000
_cell.length_b   1.000
_cell.length_c   1.000
_cell.angle_alpha   90.00
_cell.angle_beta   90.00
_cell.angle_gamma   90.00
#
_symmetry.space_group_name_H-M   'P 1'
#
loop_
_entity.id
_entity.type
_entity.pdbx_description
1 polymer ?
#
loop_
_entity_poly.entity_id
_entity_poly.type
_entity_poly.pdbx_seq_one_letter_code
_entity_poly.pdbx_strand_id
1 'polypeptide(L)'
;MSTIKSSRILAIDFGRGFSVIAMIMVHTLWIHARQDVQSDTFLGHFIHFVGRGTPVFLITMGVSFMISRNQDVKSAVKRGIMILGVAYLMNFLKFLVPIIVGLMPDSFIEAYGWELPLDFEKYVYLLLTGDILQLAGISLLVLAFIRAYAKNKFILLGLAILIAFISPELRGIQSGMYGLHYITQLLWSDGYWVYFPMFPWISFILLGMFFGKWYIENEYNQKALFRRMFIVGVIFIVVGAPLVFMNETYHFNDFFHLGPGGVIYLAGWNFTVLSIFHWILSKTKNNFLYKIFYYCSKHVTSLYVIQWVLICWGMVIFGFQSKSELGTILLMPIFMMLTFVIHFSVVKIRSISRSDKPIPKERLAS
;
A
#
# COMPACT_ATOMS: atom_id res chain seq x y z
N MET A 1 0.52 29.10 23.40
CA MET A 1 0.01 27.82 22.88
C MET A 1 0.99 26.71 23.23
N SER A 2 0.69 25.89 24.23
CA SER A 2 1.51 24.73 24.61
C SER A 2 1.58 23.76 23.45
N THR A 3 2.78 23.50 22.93
CA THR A 3 3.05 22.57 21.85
C THR A 3 2.90 21.13 22.32
N ILE A 4 1.65 20.66 22.50
CA ILE A 4 1.37 19.25 22.83
C ILE A 4 2.02 18.40 21.74
N LYS A 5 3.02 17.62 22.15
CA LYS A 5 3.75 16.69 21.29
C LYS A 5 2.83 15.51 21.06
N SER A 6 2.23 15.42 19.87
CA SER A 6 1.50 14.22 19.46
C SER A 6 2.39 13.00 19.71
N SER A 7 2.06 12.21 20.73
CA SER A 7 2.76 10.97 21.03
C SER A 7 2.66 10.05 19.82
N ARG A 8 3.76 9.44 19.43
CA ARG A 8 3.81 8.39 18.39
C ARG A 8 2.77 7.30 18.71
N ILE A 9 1.91 6.96 17.76
CA ILE A 9 0.86 5.94 17.95
C ILE A 9 1.43 4.58 17.54
N LEU A 10 1.90 3.80 18.53
CA LEU A 10 2.65 2.56 18.28
C LEU A 10 1.86 1.53 17.46
N ALA A 11 0.56 1.41 17.67
CA ALA A 11 -0.26 0.46 16.91
C ALA A 11 -0.41 0.83 15.43
N ILE A 12 -0.40 2.13 15.09
CA ILE A 12 -0.38 2.60 13.69
C ILE A 12 0.94 2.26 13.03
N ASP A 13 2.06 2.44 13.74
CA ASP A 13 3.37 2.01 13.25
C ASP A 13 3.47 0.49 13.11
N PHE A 14 2.97 -0.25 14.09
CA PHE A 14 2.95 -1.70 14.05
C PHE A 14 2.16 -2.21 12.84
N GLY A 15 0.92 -1.73 12.64
CA GLY A 15 0.08 -2.14 11.51
C GLY A 15 0.70 -1.80 10.15
N ARG A 16 1.30 -0.62 10.03
CA ARG A 16 2.05 -0.24 8.82
C ARG A 16 3.26 -1.16 8.58
N GLY A 17 4.03 -1.45 9.63
CA GLY A 17 5.19 -2.33 9.55
C GLY A 17 4.82 -3.77 9.20
N PHE A 18 3.76 -4.29 9.82
CA PHE A 18 3.18 -5.59 9.52
C PHE A 18 2.78 -5.71 8.05
N SER A 19 2.14 -4.66 7.49
CA SER A 19 1.73 -4.63 6.08
C SER A 19 2.91 -4.84 5.12
N VAL A 20 4.10 -4.32 5.44
CA VAL A 20 5.30 -4.51 4.60
C VAL A 20 5.72 -5.99 4.55
N ILE A 21 5.70 -6.67 5.69
CA ILE A 21 6.06 -8.10 5.76
C ILE A 21 5.01 -8.96 5.07
N ALA A 22 3.74 -8.65 5.30
CA ALA A 22 2.62 -9.31 4.62
C ALA A 22 2.73 -9.21 3.09
N MET A 23 3.07 -8.02 2.56
CA MET A 23 3.22 -7.82 1.12
C MET A 23 4.33 -8.69 0.52
N ILE A 24 5.46 -8.90 1.21
CA ILE A 24 6.52 -9.79 0.70
C ILE A 24 5.98 -11.21 0.48
N MET A 25 5.15 -11.71 1.40
CA MET A 25 4.56 -13.05 1.28
C MET A 25 3.57 -13.12 0.11
N VAL A 26 2.70 -12.12 -0.02
CA VAL A 26 1.71 -12.03 -1.13
C VAL A 26 2.41 -11.97 -2.48
N HIS A 27 3.40 -11.09 -2.61
CA HIS A 27 4.17 -10.92 -3.83
C HIS A 27 4.98 -12.17 -4.21
N THR A 28 5.55 -12.86 -3.21
CA THR A 28 6.26 -14.12 -3.45
C THR A 28 5.31 -15.19 -3.97
N LEU A 29 4.09 -15.28 -3.41
CA LEU A 29 3.05 -16.19 -3.89
C LEU A 29 2.70 -15.88 -5.35
N TRP A 30 2.34 -14.64 -5.68
CA TRP A 30 1.86 -14.28 -7.03
C TRP A 30 2.91 -14.42 -8.14
N ILE A 31 4.17 -14.16 -7.81
CA ILE A 31 5.25 -14.18 -8.81
C ILE A 31 5.82 -15.60 -8.99
N HIS A 32 5.94 -16.38 -7.92
CA HIS A 32 6.66 -17.66 -7.99
C HIS A 32 5.78 -18.90 -7.91
N ALA A 33 4.66 -18.87 -7.20
CA ALA A 33 3.83 -20.06 -7.04
C ALA A 33 3.07 -20.37 -8.34
N ARG A 34 2.92 -21.64 -8.67
CA ARG A 34 2.01 -22.07 -9.74
C ARG A 34 0.58 -21.63 -9.46
N GLN A 35 -0.22 -21.44 -10.51
CA GLN A 35 -1.59 -20.92 -10.38
C GLN A 35 -2.49 -21.79 -9.49
N ASP A 36 -2.34 -23.13 -9.53
CA ASP A 36 -3.05 -24.06 -8.64
C ASP A 36 -2.66 -23.84 -7.16
N VAL A 37 -1.39 -23.56 -6.89
CA VAL A 37 -0.92 -23.22 -5.54
C VAL A 37 -1.52 -21.90 -5.07
N GLN A 38 -1.62 -20.90 -5.96
CA GLN A 38 -2.21 -19.60 -5.61
C GLN A 38 -3.71 -19.72 -5.28
N SER A 39 -4.46 -20.50 -6.05
CA SER A 39 -5.91 -20.50 -6.03
C SER A 39 -6.56 -21.63 -5.23
N ASP A 40 -5.97 -22.82 -5.20
CA ASP A 40 -6.63 -24.04 -4.72
C ASP A 40 -6.06 -24.57 -3.38
N THR A 41 -4.89 -24.09 -2.96
CA THR A 41 -4.25 -24.58 -1.73
C THR A 41 -4.59 -23.75 -0.50
N PHE A 42 -4.44 -24.36 0.68
CA PHE A 42 -4.56 -23.64 1.95
C PHE A 42 -3.59 -22.46 2.04
N LEU A 43 -2.34 -22.64 1.60
CA LEU A 43 -1.36 -21.55 1.56
C LEU A 43 -1.87 -20.38 0.72
N GLY A 44 -2.34 -20.66 -0.50
CA GLY A 44 -2.92 -19.67 -1.40
C GLY A 44 -4.03 -18.87 -0.73
N HIS A 45 -5.06 -19.56 -0.22
CA HIS A 45 -6.17 -18.93 0.49
C HIS A 45 -5.73 -18.13 1.72
N PHE A 46 -4.80 -18.65 2.52
CA PHE A 46 -4.30 -17.97 3.71
C PHE A 46 -3.57 -16.67 3.34
N ILE A 47 -2.69 -16.70 2.34
CA ILE A 47 -1.94 -15.52 1.91
C ILE A 47 -2.85 -14.51 1.21
N HIS A 48 -3.84 -14.94 0.44
CA HIS A 48 -4.86 -14.05 -0.10
C HIS A 48 -5.67 -13.37 1.03
N PHE A 49 -6.02 -14.12 2.09
CA PHE A 49 -6.65 -13.54 3.29
C PHE A 49 -5.75 -12.51 3.96
N VAL A 50 -4.45 -12.79 4.12
CA VAL A 50 -3.47 -11.82 4.62
C VAL A 50 -3.41 -10.58 3.72
N GLY A 51 -3.48 -10.76 2.39
CA GLY A 51 -3.52 -9.68 1.40
C GLY A 51 -4.72 -8.73 1.55
N ARG A 52 -5.86 -9.22 2.04
CA ARG A 52 -7.04 -8.40 2.42
C ARG A 52 -6.75 -7.41 3.57
N GLY A 53 -5.58 -7.50 4.21
CA GLY A 53 -5.05 -6.52 5.16
C GLY A 53 -4.45 -5.26 4.51
N THR A 54 -4.41 -5.16 3.18
CA THR A 54 -3.90 -3.98 2.45
C THR A 54 -4.49 -2.64 2.91
N PRO A 55 -5.81 -2.53 3.23
CA PRO A 55 -6.37 -1.30 3.78
C PRO A 55 -5.73 -0.82 5.10
N VAL A 56 -5.10 -1.69 5.91
CA VAL A 56 -4.34 -1.25 7.10
C VAL A 56 -3.31 -0.20 6.69
N PHE A 57 -2.58 -0.41 5.59
CA PHE A 57 -1.58 0.55 5.12
C PHE A 57 -2.21 1.90 4.77
N LEU A 58 -3.33 1.90 4.05
CA LEU A 58 -4.02 3.11 3.61
C LEU A 58 -4.71 3.86 4.78
N ILE A 59 -5.34 3.12 5.69
CA ILE A 59 -5.95 3.69 6.92
C ILE A 59 -4.86 4.32 7.79
N THR A 60 -3.75 3.61 8.03
CA THR A 60 -2.63 4.14 8.83
C THR A 60 -1.95 5.32 8.16
N MET A 61 -1.91 5.36 6.81
CA MET A 61 -1.49 6.53 6.04
C MET A 61 -2.41 7.71 6.32
N GLY A 62 -3.73 7.53 6.25
CA GLY A 62 -4.72 8.58 6.51
C GLY A 62 -4.66 9.14 7.93
N VAL A 63 -4.57 8.26 8.94
CA VAL A 63 -4.39 8.68 10.35
C VAL A 63 -3.12 9.51 10.49
N SER A 64 -2.01 9.04 9.91
CA SER A 64 -0.70 9.71 9.99
C SER A 64 -0.68 11.05 9.26
N PHE A 65 -1.40 11.16 8.14
CA PHE A 65 -1.53 12.38 7.37
C PHE A 65 -2.20 13.50 8.18
N MET A 66 -3.20 13.15 9.01
CA MET A 66 -3.88 14.12 9.86
C MET A 66 -3.06 14.61 11.04
N ILE A 67 -2.32 13.71 11.70
CA ILE A 67 -1.56 14.04 12.93
C ILE A 67 -0.18 14.66 12.64
N SER A 68 0.33 14.52 11.43
CA SER A 68 1.67 15.00 11.09
C SER A 68 1.73 16.53 11.00
N ARG A 69 2.74 17.12 11.66
CA ARG A 69 2.97 18.57 11.72
C ARG A 69 3.31 19.20 10.36
N ASN A 70 4.06 18.50 9.51
CA ASN A 70 4.61 19.03 8.25
C ASN A 70 3.87 18.54 6.99
N GLN A 71 2.55 18.72 6.94
CA GLN A 71 1.72 18.26 5.80
C GLN A 71 0.93 19.41 5.16
N ASP A 72 1.50 20.61 5.05
CA ASP A 72 0.89 21.66 4.23
C ASP A 72 0.73 21.19 2.77
N VAL A 73 -0.14 21.87 2.02
CA VAL A 73 -0.50 21.48 0.63
C VAL A 73 0.75 21.26 -0.21
N LYS A 74 1.74 22.17 -0.10
CA LYS A 74 2.99 22.10 -0.85
C LYS A 74 3.82 20.87 -0.50
N SER A 75 3.97 20.54 0.79
CA SER A 75 4.68 19.32 1.24
C SER A 75 3.97 18.05 0.74
N ALA A 76 2.65 18.01 0.83
CA ALA A 76 1.85 16.86 0.36
C ALA A 76 1.98 16.66 -1.16
N VAL A 77 1.87 17.72 -1.95
CA VAL A 77 2.05 17.69 -3.42
C VAL A 77 3.46 17.23 -3.78
N LYS A 78 4.50 17.83 -3.17
CA LYS A 78 5.90 17.43 -3.39
C LYS A 78 6.12 15.95 -3.09
N ARG A 79 5.57 15.46 -1.98
CA ARG A 79 5.68 14.05 -1.59
C ARG A 79 4.93 13.15 -2.57
N GLY A 80 3.74 13.53 -3.02
CA GLY A 80 2.98 12.80 -4.03
C GLY A 80 3.75 12.62 -5.34
N ILE A 81 4.30 13.71 -5.88
CA ILE A 81 5.13 13.68 -7.10
C ILE A 81 6.37 12.79 -6.91
N MET A 82 7.06 12.93 -5.77
CA MET A 82 8.23 12.09 -5.47
C MET A 82 7.88 10.61 -5.40
N ILE A 83 6.75 10.25 -4.77
CA ILE A 83 6.29 8.87 -4.69
C ILE A 83 5.93 8.33 -6.08
N LEU A 84 5.27 9.12 -6.92
CA LEU A 84 4.99 8.73 -8.31
C LEU A 84 6.27 8.44 -9.09
N GLY A 85 7.27 9.33 -9.00
CA GLY A 85 8.57 9.11 -9.63
C GLY A 85 9.26 7.83 -9.15
N VAL A 86 9.21 7.55 -7.84
CA VAL A 86 9.73 6.30 -7.27
C VAL A 86 8.95 5.08 -7.75
N ALA A 87 7.63 5.19 -7.93
CA ALA A 87 6.78 4.11 -8.39
C ALA A 87 7.10 3.70 -9.84
N TYR A 88 7.24 4.67 -10.74
CA TYR A 88 7.64 4.41 -12.13
C TYR A 88 9.09 3.94 -12.25
N LEU A 89 9.99 4.47 -11.42
CA LEU A 89 11.36 3.96 -11.34
C LEU A 89 11.37 2.49 -10.89
N MET A 90 10.53 2.12 -9.93
CA MET A 90 10.40 0.73 -9.49
C MET A 90 9.91 -0.19 -10.63
N ASN A 91 8.92 0.24 -11.41
CA ASN A 91 8.46 -0.52 -12.58
C ASN A 91 9.55 -0.68 -13.63
N PHE A 92 10.28 0.41 -13.92
CA PHE A 92 11.45 0.37 -14.80
C PHE A 92 12.47 -0.67 -14.32
N LEU A 93 12.83 -0.64 -13.04
CA LEU A 93 13.82 -1.56 -12.47
C LEU A 93 13.34 -3.02 -12.44
N LYS A 94 12.07 -3.27 -12.13
CA LYS A 94 11.55 -4.63 -11.92
C LYS A 94 11.14 -5.33 -13.22
N PHE A 95 10.75 -4.58 -14.26
CA PHE A 95 10.31 -5.13 -15.54
C PHE A 95 11.26 -4.78 -16.69
N LEU A 96 11.48 -3.48 -16.95
CA LEU A 96 12.18 -3.04 -18.16
C LEU A 96 13.65 -3.46 -18.14
N VAL A 97 14.35 -3.26 -17.03
CA VAL A 97 15.76 -3.65 -16.93
C VAL A 97 15.98 -5.14 -17.26
N PRO A 98 15.32 -6.11 -16.60
CA PRO A 98 15.52 -7.53 -16.91
C PRO A 98 15.13 -7.91 -18.35
N ILE A 99 14.14 -7.25 -18.96
CA ILE A 99 13.79 -7.48 -20.37
C ILE A 99 14.90 -6.96 -21.30
N ILE A 100 15.37 -5.72 -21.08
CA ILE A 100 16.38 -5.07 -21.91
C ILE A 100 17.72 -5.84 -21.89
N VAL A 101 18.09 -6.41 -20.74
CA VAL A 101 19.31 -7.22 -20.62
C VAL A 101 19.13 -8.69 -21.02
N GLY A 102 17.94 -9.07 -21.52
CA GLY A 102 17.67 -10.43 -22.00
C GLY A 102 17.59 -11.50 -20.91
N LEU A 103 17.24 -11.11 -19.67
CA LEU A 103 17.14 -12.03 -18.53
C LEU A 103 15.70 -12.40 -18.16
N MET A 104 14.71 -11.66 -18.66
CA MET A 104 13.30 -11.94 -18.33
C MET A 104 12.88 -13.31 -18.87
N PRO A 105 12.26 -14.20 -18.06
CA PRO A 105 11.76 -15.48 -18.55
C PRO A 105 10.64 -15.31 -19.58
N ASP A 106 10.66 -16.12 -20.63
CA ASP A 106 9.63 -16.11 -21.68
C ASP A 106 8.23 -16.36 -21.11
N SER A 107 8.10 -17.23 -20.10
CA SER A 107 6.82 -17.51 -19.44
C SER A 107 6.17 -16.29 -18.78
N PHE A 108 6.93 -15.27 -18.39
CA PHE A 108 6.36 -14.01 -17.91
C PHE A 108 5.77 -13.20 -19.06
N ILE A 109 6.43 -13.17 -20.21
CA ILE A 109 5.97 -12.45 -21.41
C ILE A 109 4.75 -13.14 -22.01
N GLU A 110 4.78 -14.46 -22.11
CA GLU A 110 3.67 -15.31 -22.57
C GLU A 110 2.43 -15.16 -21.68
N ALA A 111 2.58 -14.88 -20.39
CA ALA A 111 1.45 -14.65 -19.49
C ALA A 111 0.64 -13.39 -19.82
N TYR A 112 1.21 -12.45 -20.58
CA TYR A 112 0.47 -11.32 -21.17
C TYR A 112 -0.07 -11.63 -22.58
N GLY A 113 0.16 -12.84 -23.10
CA GLY A 113 -0.12 -13.20 -24.49
C GLY A 113 0.80 -12.51 -25.49
N TRP A 114 2.02 -12.18 -25.08
CA TRP A 114 3.01 -11.48 -25.90
C TRP A 114 4.18 -12.40 -26.27
N GLU A 115 4.96 -11.95 -27.25
CA GLU A 115 6.21 -12.58 -27.68
C GLU A 115 7.35 -11.55 -27.67
N LEU A 116 8.59 -12.02 -27.54
CA LEU A 116 9.77 -11.18 -27.68
C LEU A 116 10.17 -11.05 -29.18
N PRO A 117 10.73 -9.90 -29.61
CA PRO A 117 10.95 -8.67 -28.84
C PRO A 117 9.66 -7.87 -28.63
N LEU A 118 9.56 -7.17 -27.50
CA LEU A 118 8.44 -6.27 -27.23
C LEU A 118 8.49 -5.01 -28.11
N ASP A 119 7.33 -4.56 -28.56
CA ASP A 119 7.18 -3.23 -29.15
C ASP A 119 7.15 -2.12 -28.09
N PHE A 120 7.17 -0.87 -28.56
CA PHE A 120 7.17 0.30 -27.69
C PHE A 120 5.94 0.36 -26.77
N GLU A 121 4.76 -0.04 -27.25
CA GLU A 121 3.51 0.03 -26.48
C GLU A 121 3.54 -0.93 -25.28
N LYS A 122 4.06 -2.15 -25.47
CA LYS A 122 4.25 -3.14 -24.38
C LYS A 122 5.26 -2.66 -23.35
N TYR A 123 6.34 -1.98 -23.76
CA TYR A 123 7.28 -1.35 -22.82
C TYR A 123 6.60 -0.24 -22.01
N VAL A 124 5.80 0.62 -22.67
CA VAL A 124 5.03 1.67 -22.00
C VAL A 124 4.02 1.06 -21.03
N TYR A 125 3.33 -0.02 -21.41
CA TYR A 125 2.40 -0.72 -20.54
C TYR A 125 3.05 -1.18 -19.23
N LEU A 126 4.21 -1.86 -19.31
CA LEU A 126 4.95 -2.34 -18.15
C LEU A 126 5.48 -1.18 -17.28
N LEU A 127 5.98 -0.11 -17.90
CA LEU A 127 6.43 1.08 -17.18
C LEU A 127 5.28 1.75 -16.42
N LEU A 128 4.12 1.86 -17.06
CA LEU A 128 2.94 2.53 -16.54
C LEU A 128 2.01 1.62 -15.72
N THR A 129 2.40 0.37 -15.44
CA THR A 129 1.59 -0.52 -14.61
C THR A 129 1.34 0.08 -13.22
N GLY A 130 0.09 0.22 -12.81
CA GLY A 130 -0.28 0.93 -11.58
C GLY A 130 -0.32 0.01 -10.36
N ASP A 131 0.62 0.22 -9.42
CA ASP A 131 0.65 -0.44 -8.11
C ASP A 131 0.20 0.52 -6.98
N ILE A 132 0.22 0.00 -5.74
CA ILE A 132 -0.13 0.76 -4.53
C ILE A 132 0.71 2.04 -4.32
N LEU A 133 1.92 2.14 -4.90
CA LEU A 133 2.71 3.38 -4.85
C LEU A 133 2.15 4.47 -5.77
N GLN A 134 1.67 4.11 -6.96
CA GLN A 134 0.97 5.04 -7.86
C GLN A 134 -0.31 5.53 -7.19
N LEU A 135 -1.10 4.61 -6.60
CA LEU A 135 -2.25 4.93 -5.76
C LEU A 135 -1.87 5.95 -4.66
N ALA A 136 -0.83 5.66 -3.89
CA ALA A 136 -0.40 6.52 -2.79
C ALA A 136 0.04 7.90 -3.28
N GLY A 137 0.79 7.96 -4.38
CA GLY A 137 1.28 9.19 -4.98
C GLY A 137 0.15 10.10 -5.44
N ILE A 138 -0.80 9.57 -6.22
CA ILE A 138 -1.97 10.31 -6.73
C ILE A 138 -2.90 10.70 -5.59
N SER A 139 -3.15 9.78 -4.66
CA SER A 139 -3.97 10.08 -3.48
C SER A 139 -3.39 11.25 -2.70
N LEU A 140 -2.07 11.34 -2.49
CA LEU A 140 -1.46 12.49 -1.80
C LEU A 140 -1.70 13.83 -2.51
N LEU A 141 -1.74 13.84 -3.85
CA LEU A 141 -2.08 15.05 -4.61
C LEU A 141 -3.51 15.48 -4.31
N VAL A 142 -4.46 14.55 -4.40
CA VAL A 142 -5.88 14.82 -4.12
C VAL A 142 -6.11 15.20 -2.66
N LEU A 143 -5.48 14.49 -1.72
CA LEU A 143 -5.61 14.72 -0.28
C LEU A 143 -5.02 16.06 0.15
N ALA A 144 -4.02 16.58 -0.57
CA ALA A 144 -3.50 17.93 -0.34
C ALA A 144 -4.61 18.98 -0.51
N PHE A 145 -5.43 18.85 -1.55
CA PHE A 145 -6.61 19.70 -1.77
C PHE A 145 -7.71 19.41 -0.76
N ILE A 146 -8.08 18.15 -0.54
CA ILE A 146 -9.14 17.79 0.42
C ILE A 146 -8.83 18.35 1.82
N ARG A 147 -7.58 18.27 2.29
CA ARG A 147 -7.19 18.82 3.60
C ARG A 147 -7.37 20.34 3.70
N ALA A 148 -7.18 21.06 2.59
CA ALA A 148 -7.37 22.50 2.56
C ALA A 148 -8.82 22.88 2.88
N TYR A 149 -9.80 22.10 2.41
CA TYR A 149 -11.24 22.42 2.48
C TYR A 149 -12.04 21.60 3.51
N ALA A 150 -11.72 20.33 3.74
CA ALA A 150 -12.47 19.43 4.62
C ALA A 150 -12.11 19.64 6.12
N LYS A 151 -12.61 20.74 6.70
CA LYS A 151 -12.37 21.11 8.11
C LYS A 151 -13.25 20.37 9.11
N ASN A 152 -14.29 19.64 8.70
CA ASN A 152 -15.08 18.77 9.56
C ASN A 152 -14.73 17.29 9.31
N LYS A 153 -14.60 16.45 10.35
CA LYS A 153 -14.35 15.00 10.18
C LYS A 153 -15.45 14.31 9.37
N PHE A 154 -16.71 14.72 9.53
CA PHE A 154 -17.83 14.10 8.83
C PHE A 154 -17.85 14.38 7.32
N ILE A 155 -17.20 15.46 6.85
CA ILE A 155 -16.97 15.67 5.42
C ILE A 155 -16.05 14.57 4.87
N LEU A 156 -14.99 14.20 5.60
CA LEU A 156 -14.09 13.11 5.20
C LEU A 156 -14.81 11.76 5.15
N LEU A 157 -15.67 11.50 6.13
CA LEU A 157 -16.51 10.30 6.15
C LEU A 157 -17.50 10.28 4.97
N GLY A 158 -18.19 11.40 4.72
CA GLY A 158 -19.10 11.54 3.60
C GLY A 158 -18.42 11.33 2.26
N LEU A 159 -17.23 11.91 2.05
CA LEU A 159 -16.42 11.68 0.84
C LEU A 159 -15.99 10.22 0.70
N ALA A 160 -15.56 9.57 1.78
CA ALA A 160 -15.17 8.15 1.73
C ALA A 160 -16.34 7.25 1.31
N ILE A 161 -17.54 7.51 1.85
CA ILE A 161 -18.77 6.79 1.49
C ILE A 161 -19.14 7.10 0.05
N LEU A 162 -19.22 8.38 -0.34
CA LEU A 162 -19.53 8.79 -1.71
C LEU A 162 -18.63 8.11 -2.73
N ILE A 163 -17.32 8.14 -2.50
CA ILE A 163 -16.34 7.49 -3.40
C ILE A 163 -16.58 5.99 -3.47
N ALA A 164 -16.83 5.32 -2.34
CA ALA A 164 -17.09 3.88 -2.33
C ALA A 164 -18.32 3.50 -3.16
N PHE A 165 -19.38 4.31 -3.12
CA PHE A 165 -20.63 4.05 -3.85
C PHE A 165 -20.58 4.48 -5.33
N ILE A 166 -19.83 5.53 -5.68
CA ILE A 166 -19.70 5.98 -7.08
C ILE A 166 -18.65 5.17 -7.86
N SER A 167 -17.76 4.47 -7.17
CA SER A 167 -16.65 3.73 -7.81
C SER A 167 -17.10 2.69 -8.85
N PRO A 168 -18.14 1.87 -8.61
CA PRO A 168 -18.65 0.95 -9.63
C PRO A 168 -19.15 1.67 -10.89
N GLU A 169 -19.77 2.84 -10.73
CA GLU A 169 -20.38 3.60 -11.84
C GLU A 169 -19.33 4.31 -12.72
N LEU A 170 -18.17 4.66 -12.14
CA LEU A 170 -17.06 5.27 -12.87
C LEU A 170 -16.12 4.24 -13.51
N ARG A 171 -16.17 3.00 -13.02
CA ARG A 171 -15.23 1.96 -13.40
C ARG A 171 -15.26 1.72 -14.91
N GLY A 172 -14.08 1.70 -15.53
CA GLY A 172 -13.94 1.44 -16.96
C GLY A 172 -14.36 2.61 -17.86
N ILE A 173 -14.80 3.75 -17.30
CA ILE A 173 -14.99 4.96 -18.10
C ILE A 173 -13.63 5.48 -18.56
N GLN A 174 -13.36 5.34 -19.85
CA GLN A 174 -12.11 5.71 -20.47
C GLN A 174 -12.24 7.00 -21.29
N SER A 175 -11.23 7.85 -21.20
CA SER A 175 -11.12 8.98 -22.13
C SER A 175 -10.63 8.51 -23.50
N GLY A 176 -11.29 8.97 -24.57
CA GLY A 176 -10.83 8.77 -25.95
C GLY A 176 -9.58 9.57 -26.33
N MET A 177 -9.15 10.53 -25.49
CA MET A 177 -7.89 11.25 -25.68
C MET A 177 -6.72 10.45 -25.10
N TYR A 178 -5.72 10.15 -25.95
CA TYR A 178 -4.56 9.31 -25.63
C TYR A 178 -3.86 9.66 -24.30
N GLY A 179 -3.59 10.95 -24.06
CA GLY A 179 -2.91 11.39 -22.82
C GLY A 179 -3.77 11.32 -21.55
N LEU A 180 -5.10 11.42 -21.69
CA LEU A 180 -6.03 11.34 -20.56
C LEU A 180 -6.46 9.91 -20.26
N HIS A 181 -6.31 8.99 -21.21
CA HIS A 181 -6.67 7.58 -21.05
C HIS A 181 -5.96 6.97 -19.83
N TYR A 182 -4.63 7.11 -19.73
CA TYR A 182 -3.89 6.59 -18.59
C TYR A 182 -4.28 7.26 -17.26
N ILE A 183 -4.62 8.56 -17.28
CA ILE A 183 -5.11 9.25 -16.09
C ILE A 183 -6.43 8.64 -15.63
N THR A 184 -7.37 8.34 -16.54
CA THR A 184 -8.61 7.65 -16.18
C THR A 184 -8.37 6.25 -15.63
N GLN A 185 -7.38 5.51 -16.14
CA GLN A 185 -6.98 4.20 -15.60
C GLN A 185 -6.47 4.31 -14.16
N LEU A 186 -5.62 5.30 -13.88
CA LEU A 186 -5.14 5.57 -12.53
C LEU A 186 -6.25 5.95 -11.54
N LEU A 187 -7.35 6.53 -12.03
CA LEU A 187 -8.46 6.95 -11.20
C LEU A 187 -9.45 5.81 -10.94
N TRP A 188 -9.86 5.05 -11.96
CA TRP A 188 -10.95 4.06 -11.88
C TRP A 188 -10.88 2.97 -12.96
N SER A 189 -9.67 2.42 -13.22
CA SER A 189 -9.47 1.25 -14.08
C SER A 189 -10.48 0.12 -13.82
N ASP A 190 -10.84 -0.60 -14.87
CA ASP A 190 -11.58 -1.87 -14.85
C ASP A 190 -10.70 -3.09 -15.16
N GLY A 191 -9.42 -2.87 -15.49
CA GLY A 191 -8.47 -3.91 -15.87
C GLY A 191 -7.20 -3.93 -15.02
N TYR A 192 -6.33 -4.90 -15.29
CA TYR A 192 -5.10 -5.16 -14.52
C TYR A 192 -3.89 -4.34 -14.97
N TRP A 193 -4.09 -3.34 -15.84
CA TRP A 193 -3.02 -2.37 -16.11
C TRP A 193 -2.75 -1.50 -14.88
N VAL A 194 -3.79 -1.16 -14.12
CA VAL A 194 -3.70 -0.48 -12.83
C VAL A 194 -4.41 -1.35 -11.80
N TYR A 195 -3.63 -2.10 -11.02
CA TYR A 195 -4.13 -2.97 -9.94
C TYR A 195 -4.77 -2.18 -8.79
N PHE A 196 -4.25 -1.00 -8.48
CA PHE A 196 -4.79 -0.17 -7.39
C PHE A 196 -5.22 1.19 -7.93
N PRO A 197 -6.36 1.28 -8.62
CA PRO A 197 -6.89 2.58 -9.04
C PRO A 197 -7.27 3.41 -7.80
N MET A 198 -7.29 4.73 -7.94
CA MET A 198 -7.59 5.61 -6.81
C MET A 198 -8.97 5.36 -6.22
N PHE A 199 -9.96 5.09 -7.07
CA PHE A 199 -11.32 4.71 -6.70
C PHE A 199 -11.41 3.17 -6.75
N PRO A 200 -11.84 2.50 -5.67
CA PRO A 200 -12.35 3.06 -4.42
C PRO A 200 -11.29 3.26 -3.32
N TRP A 201 -10.03 2.89 -3.54
CA TRP A 201 -9.04 2.71 -2.48
C TRP A 201 -8.75 3.96 -1.63
N ILE A 202 -8.91 5.16 -2.19
CA ILE A 202 -8.78 6.43 -1.44
C ILE A 202 -9.80 6.53 -0.29
N SER A 203 -10.94 5.83 -0.35
CA SER A 203 -11.91 5.75 0.74
C SER A 203 -11.27 5.24 2.04
N PHE A 204 -10.35 4.28 1.96
CA PHE A 204 -9.63 3.78 3.15
C PHE A 204 -8.71 4.85 3.75
N ILE A 205 -8.08 5.69 2.92
CA ILE A 205 -7.25 6.79 3.39
C ILE A 205 -8.13 7.86 4.04
N LEU A 206 -9.25 8.21 3.43
CA LEU A 206 -10.21 9.18 3.98
C LEU A 206 -10.82 8.73 5.30
N LEU A 207 -11.16 7.44 5.44
CA LEU A 207 -11.58 6.85 6.71
C LEU A 207 -10.48 6.92 7.78
N GLY A 208 -9.23 6.65 7.38
CA GLY A 208 -8.06 6.88 8.24
C GLY A 208 -7.94 8.35 8.68
N MET A 209 -8.17 9.31 7.77
CA MET A 209 -8.17 10.73 8.10
C MET A 209 -9.33 11.11 9.03
N PHE A 210 -10.52 10.53 8.85
CA PHE A 210 -11.66 10.70 9.77
C PHE A 210 -11.25 10.30 11.20
N PHE A 211 -10.67 9.12 11.39
CA PHE A 211 -10.19 8.67 12.69
C PHE A 211 -9.01 9.50 13.22
N GLY A 212 -8.10 9.91 12.34
CA GLY A 212 -6.99 10.80 12.71
C GLY A 212 -7.48 12.15 13.23
N LYS A 213 -8.52 12.71 12.63
CA LYS A 213 -9.17 13.93 13.13
C LYS A 213 -9.90 13.69 14.44
N TRP A 214 -10.66 12.60 14.53
CA TRP A 214 -11.38 12.26 15.75
C TRP A 214 -10.44 12.04 16.95
N TYR A 215 -9.23 11.53 16.69
CA TYR A 215 -8.16 11.42 17.67
C TYR A 215 -7.66 12.78 18.16
N ILE A 216 -7.46 13.75 17.26
CA ILE A 216 -7.04 15.12 17.61
C ILE A 216 -8.13 15.81 18.44
N GLU A 217 -9.40 15.72 18.01
CA GLU A 217 -10.55 16.32 18.71
C GLU A 217 -10.78 15.71 20.10
N ASN A 218 -10.34 14.47 20.32
CA ASN A 218 -10.45 13.77 21.60
C ASN A 218 -9.13 13.81 22.38
N GLU A 219 -8.41 14.92 22.27
CA GLU A 219 -7.18 15.23 23.03
C GLU A 219 -6.11 14.13 22.95
N TYR A 220 -5.94 13.54 21.76
CA TYR A 220 -4.92 12.52 21.51
C TYR A 220 -5.09 11.25 22.39
N ASN A 221 -6.33 10.90 22.75
CA ASN A 221 -6.63 9.69 23.53
C ASN A 221 -6.61 8.42 22.66
N GLN A 222 -5.52 7.65 22.74
CA GLN A 222 -5.35 6.43 21.95
C GLN A 222 -6.37 5.34 22.32
N LYS A 223 -6.69 5.16 23.61
CA LYS A 223 -7.66 4.16 24.07
C LYS A 223 -9.04 4.44 23.48
N ALA A 224 -9.45 5.70 23.44
CA ALA A 224 -10.72 6.12 22.83
C ALA A 224 -10.71 5.90 21.31
N LEU A 225 -9.62 6.25 20.63
CA LEU A 225 -9.45 6.02 19.19
C LEU A 225 -9.66 4.55 18.83
N PHE A 226 -8.90 3.63 19.43
CA PHE A 226 -8.97 2.21 19.07
C PHE A 226 -10.26 1.54 19.55
N ARG A 227 -10.86 1.99 20.66
CA ARG A 227 -12.21 1.52 21.03
C ARG A 227 -13.25 1.90 19.98
N ARG A 228 -13.20 3.13 19.46
CA ARG A 228 -14.12 3.59 18.40
C ARG A 228 -13.87 2.87 17.08
N MET A 229 -12.61 2.71 16.68
CA MET A 229 -12.24 1.91 15.51
C MET A 229 -12.79 0.49 15.61
N PHE A 230 -12.74 -0.14 16.79
CA PHE A 230 -13.30 -1.47 17.00
C PHE A 230 -14.83 -1.48 16.83
N ILE A 231 -15.55 -0.55 17.48
CA ILE A 231 -17.01 -0.47 17.39
C ILE A 231 -17.45 -0.22 15.94
N VAL A 232 -16.87 0.78 15.28
CA VAL A 232 -17.14 1.06 13.86
C VAL A 232 -16.74 -0.12 12.99
N GLY A 233 -15.63 -0.79 13.32
CA GLY A 233 -15.15 -1.99 12.65
C GLY A 233 -16.18 -3.12 12.65
N VAL A 234 -16.73 -3.43 13.83
CA VAL A 234 -17.78 -4.45 13.99
C VAL A 234 -19.04 -4.04 13.24
N ILE A 235 -19.49 -2.78 13.34
CA ILE A 235 -20.66 -2.28 12.59
C ILE A 235 -20.43 -2.45 11.08
N PHE A 236 -19.25 -2.08 10.58
CA PHE A 236 -18.90 -2.20 9.17
C PHE A 236 -18.83 -3.66 8.72
N ILE A 237 -18.39 -4.60 9.55
CA ILE A 237 -18.45 -6.03 9.23
C ILE A 237 -19.91 -6.48 9.15
N VAL A 238 -20.74 -6.12 10.14
CA VAL A 238 -22.17 -6.51 10.19
C VAL A 238 -22.96 -5.93 9.01
N VAL A 239 -22.59 -4.75 8.50
CA VAL A 239 -23.24 -4.14 7.33
C VAL A 239 -22.61 -4.61 6.01
N GLY A 240 -21.28 -4.64 5.93
CA GLY A 240 -20.55 -4.94 4.71
C GLY A 240 -20.61 -6.40 4.31
N ALA A 241 -20.59 -7.34 5.27
CA ALA A 241 -20.65 -8.77 4.96
C ALA A 241 -21.97 -9.16 4.27
N PRO A 242 -23.17 -8.78 4.78
CA PRO A 242 -24.42 -9.03 4.06
C PRO A 242 -24.44 -8.42 2.66
N LEU A 243 -23.96 -7.18 2.46
CA LEU A 243 -23.89 -6.57 1.14
C LEU A 243 -23.04 -7.42 0.17
N VAL A 244 -21.85 -7.83 0.61
CA VAL A 244 -20.97 -8.71 -0.18
C VAL A 244 -21.64 -10.04 -0.50
N PHE A 245 -22.29 -10.69 0.46
CA PHE A 245 -22.92 -12.01 0.24
C PHE A 245 -24.24 -11.93 -0.55
N MET A 246 -24.93 -10.79 -0.56
CA MET A 246 -26.16 -10.60 -1.34
C MET A 246 -25.90 -10.34 -2.83
N ASN A 247 -24.81 -9.64 -3.16
CA ASN A 247 -24.38 -9.43 -4.54
C ASN A 247 -22.86 -9.25 -4.59
N GLU A 248 -22.15 -10.38 -4.65
CA GLU A 248 -20.68 -10.41 -4.64
C GLU A 248 -20.13 -9.61 -5.82
N THR A 249 -20.69 -9.78 -7.02
CA THR A 249 -20.23 -9.12 -8.25
C THR A 249 -20.27 -7.60 -8.17
N TYR A 250 -21.31 -7.00 -7.57
CA TYR A 250 -21.41 -5.55 -7.44
C TYR A 250 -20.66 -5.04 -6.20
N HIS A 251 -20.83 -5.72 -5.06
CA HIS A 251 -20.36 -5.20 -3.78
C HIS A 251 -18.90 -5.52 -3.52
N PHE A 252 -18.42 -6.72 -3.82
CA PHE A 252 -17.01 -7.07 -3.68
C PHE A 252 -16.27 -6.95 -5.01
N ASN A 253 -16.89 -7.41 -6.10
CA ASN A 253 -16.31 -7.60 -7.42
C ASN A 253 -15.03 -8.45 -7.34
N ASP A 254 -13.87 -7.81 -7.42
CA ASP A 254 -12.58 -8.43 -7.24
C ASP A 254 -11.75 -7.62 -6.23
N PHE A 255 -10.66 -8.21 -5.74
CA PHE A 255 -9.85 -7.59 -4.70
C PHE A 255 -9.34 -6.19 -5.08
N PHE A 256 -9.00 -5.96 -6.35
CA PHE A 256 -8.40 -4.73 -6.87
C PHE A 256 -9.44 -3.66 -7.20
N HIS A 257 -10.61 -4.07 -7.66
CA HIS A 257 -11.69 -3.16 -8.08
C HIS A 257 -12.92 -3.35 -7.19
N LEU A 258 -12.81 -2.98 -5.91
CA LEU A 258 -13.88 -3.21 -4.94
C LEU A 258 -15.14 -2.39 -5.25
N GLY A 259 -16.30 -2.95 -4.90
CA GLY A 259 -17.55 -2.20 -4.78
C GLY A 259 -17.77 -1.62 -3.37
N PRO A 260 -18.92 -0.96 -3.13
CA PRO A 260 -19.20 -0.31 -1.85
C PRO A 260 -19.23 -1.29 -0.67
N GLY A 261 -19.77 -2.50 -0.87
CA GLY A 261 -19.83 -3.49 0.20
C GLY A 261 -18.46 -4.03 0.57
N GLY A 262 -17.58 -4.23 -0.41
CA GLY A 262 -16.19 -4.65 -0.24
C GLY A 262 -15.37 -3.58 0.48
N VAL A 263 -15.56 -2.30 0.16
CA VAL A 263 -14.94 -1.19 0.90
C VAL A 263 -15.37 -1.19 2.36
N ILE A 264 -16.68 -1.27 2.63
CA ILE A 264 -17.22 -1.29 4.01
C ILE A 264 -16.70 -2.52 4.75
N TYR A 265 -16.81 -3.71 4.15
CA TYR A 265 -16.39 -4.99 4.72
C TYR A 265 -14.90 -5.00 5.07
N LEU A 266 -14.03 -4.64 4.12
CA LEU A 266 -12.59 -4.63 4.36
C LEU A 266 -12.19 -3.52 5.33
N ALA A 267 -12.80 -2.34 5.28
CA ALA A 267 -12.56 -1.29 6.28
C ALA A 267 -12.92 -1.79 7.69
N GLY A 268 -14.04 -2.50 7.82
CA GLY A 268 -14.50 -3.10 9.07
C GLY A 268 -13.48 -4.04 9.71
N TRP A 269 -12.99 -5.00 8.93
CA TRP A 269 -11.92 -5.92 9.37
C TRP A 269 -10.64 -5.19 9.74
N ASN A 270 -10.21 -4.23 8.91
CA ASN A 270 -8.94 -3.54 9.12
C ASN A 270 -8.97 -2.58 10.32
N PHE A 271 -10.12 -1.96 10.64
CA PHE A 271 -10.28 -1.22 11.90
C PHE A 271 -10.20 -2.15 13.11
N THR A 272 -10.89 -3.29 13.03
CA THR A 272 -10.90 -4.30 14.10
C THR A 272 -9.50 -4.82 14.38
N VAL A 273 -8.73 -5.16 13.32
CA VAL A 273 -7.33 -5.61 13.43
C VAL A 273 -6.44 -4.53 14.06
N LEU A 274 -6.56 -3.27 13.65
CA LEU A 274 -5.79 -2.18 14.24
C LEU A 274 -6.08 -2.00 15.74
N SER A 275 -7.33 -2.18 16.16
CA SER A 275 -7.71 -2.17 17.57
C SER A 275 -7.16 -3.35 18.34
N ILE A 276 -7.17 -4.55 17.76
CA ILE A 276 -6.57 -5.74 18.33
C ILE A 276 -5.06 -5.54 18.52
N PHE A 277 -4.36 -4.99 17.52
CA PHE A 277 -2.94 -4.64 17.66
C PHE A 277 -2.70 -3.67 18.81
N HIS A 278 -3.52 -2.64 18.95
CA HIS A 278 -3.40 -1.73 20.09
C HIS A 278 -3.55 -2.45 21.44
N TRP A 279 -4.53 -3.34 21.58
CA TRP A 279 -4.73 -4.08 22.83
C TRP A 279 -3.60 -5.04 23.14
N ILE A 280 -3.10 -5.77 22.14
CA ILE A 280 -1.92 -6.64 22.30
C ILE A 280 -0.75 -5.79 22.80
N LEU A 281 -0.40 -4.73 22.06
CA LEU A 281 0.72 -3.85 22.39
C LEU A 281 0.60 -3.18 23.76
N SER A 282 -0.63 -2.90 24.22
CA SER A 282 -0.88 -2.31 25.55
C SER A 282 -0.64 -3.28 26.71
N LYS A 283 -0.67 -4.60 26.45
CA LYS A 283 -0.52 -5.66 27.47
C LYS A 283 0.84 -6.34 27.42
N THR A 284 1.60 -6.15 26.35
CA THR A 284 2.89 -6.80 26.11
C THR A 284 4.05 -5.83 26.26
N LYS A 285 5.17 -6.30 26.79
CA LYS A 285 6.41 -5.51 26.80
C LYS A 285 7.02 -5.43 25.39
N ASN A 286 7.74 -4.33 25.14
CA ASN A 286 8.46 -4.14 23.88
C ASN A 286 9.47 -5.27 23.67
N ASN A 287 9.42 -5.93 22.51
CA ASN A 287 10.26 -7.07 22.16
C ASN A 287 10.94 -6.88 20.79
N PHE A 288 11.75 -7.84 20.38
CA PHE A 288 12.49 -7.79 19.12
C PHE A 288 11.56 -7.68 17.90
N LEU A 289 10.44 -8.42 17.89
CA LEU A 289 9.47 -8.39 16.80
C LEU A 289 8.86 -6.99 16.62
N TYR A 290 8.58 -6.28 17.71
CA TYR A 290 8.03 -4.92 17.63
C TYR A 290 9.05 -3.95 17.03
N LYS A 291 10.33 -4.10 17.38
CA LYS A 291 11.41 -3.32 16.78
C LYS A 291 11.50 -3.54 15.27
N ILE A 292 11.32 -4.79 14.80
CA ILE A 292 11.26 -5.09 13.36
C ILE A 292 10.10 -4.33 12.70
N PHE A 293 8.88 -4.43 13.23
CA PHE A 293 7.74 -3.74 12.62
C PHE A 293 7.88 -2.21 12.67
N TYR A 294 8.42 -1.65 13.75
CA TYR A 294 8.69 -0.20 13.83
C TYR A 294 9.79 0.24 12.85
N TYR A 295 10.77 -0.62 12.58
CA TYR A 295 11.75 -0.40 11.53
C TYR A 295 11.07 -0.41 10.15
N CYS A 296 10.25 -1.41 9.87
CA CYS A 296 9.48 -1.49 8.62
C CYS A 296 8.60 -0.25 8.42
N SER A 297 7.87 0.20 9.44
CA SER A 297 7.03 1.42 9.40
C SER A 297 7.82 2.67 9.02
N LYS A 298 9.05 2.81 9.52
CA LYS A 298 9.91 3.96 9.23
C LYS A 298 10.42 3.94 7.79
N HIS A 299 10.54 2.76 7.20
CA HIS A 299 11.22 2.50 5.93
C HIS A 299 10.31 1.90 4.84
N VAL A 300 8.98 2.07 4.95
CA VAL A 300 8.02 1.37 4.09
C VAL A 300 8.31 1.53 2.61
N THR A 301 8.49 2.77 2.13
CA THR A 301 8.67 3.01 0.69
C THR A 301 9.93 2.34 0.16
N SER A 302 11.06 2.45 0.88
CA SER A 302 12.30 1.83 0.43
C SER A 302 12.26 0.31 0.52
N LEU A 303 11.67 -0.25 1.59
CA LEU A 303 11.50 -1.70 1.71
C LEU A 303 10.57 -2.24 0.63
N TYR A 304 9.46 -1.55 0.32
CA TYR A 304 8.53 -1.94 -0.74
C TYR A 304 9.18 -1.97 -2.12
N VAL A 305 9.95 -0.93 -2.47
CA VAL A 305 10.68 -0.88 -3.75
C VAL A 305 11.70 -2.01 -3.83
N ILE A 306 12.49 -2.21 -2.77
CA ILE A 306 13.52 -3.25 -2.73
C ILE A 306 12.88 -4.63 -2.89
N GLN A 307 11.87 -4.97 -2.08
CA GLN A 307 11.26 -6.30 -2.16
C GLN A 307 10.61 -6.56 -3.51
N TRP A 308 9.94 -5.57 -4.12
CA TRP A 308 9.22 -5.81 -5.37
C TRP A 308 10.20 -6.02 -6.53
N VAL A 309 11.26 -5.20 -6.60
CA VAL A 309 12.34 -5.39 -7.56
C VAL A 309 13.01 -6.75 -7.33
N LEU A 310 13.35 -7.11 -6.09
CA LEU A 310 14.01 -8.38 -5.80
C LEU A 310 13.15 -9.60 -6.15
N ILE A 311 11.87 -9.59 -5.82
CA ILE A 311 10.96 -10.71 -6.11
C ILE A 311 10.78 -10.85 -7.63
N CYS A 312 10.57 -9.75 -8.37
CA CYS A 312 10.50 -9.80 -9.83
C CYS A 312 11.81 -10.27 -10.47
N TRP A 313 12.97 -9.80 -9.99
CA TRP A 313 14.27 -10.31 -10.45
C TRP A 313 14.49 -11.77 -10.07
N GLY A 314 13.87 -12.21 -8.98
CA GLY A 314 13.84 -13.61 -8.59
C GLY A 314 13.27 -14.53 -9.67
N MET A 315 12.44 -14.02 -10.60
CA MET A 315 11.91 -14.82 -11.73
C MET A 315 13.03 -15.39 -12.59
N VAL A 316 14.15 -14.67 -12.73
CA VAL A 316 15.32 -15.12 -13.50
C VAL A 316 15.93 -16.40 -12.93
N ILE A 317 15.93 -16.54 -11.60
CA ILE A 317 16.59 -17.65 -10.90
C ILE A 317 15.59 -18.75 -10.55
N PHE A 318 14.41 -18.36 -10.07
CA PHE A 318 13.41 -19.27 -9.52
C PHE A 318 12.27 -19.55 -10.50
N GLY A 319 12.19 -18.86 -11.64
CA GLY A 319 11.10 -18.95 -12.59
C GLY A 319 9.87 -18.15 -12.16
N PHE A 320 9.03 -17.84 -13.14
CA PHE A 320 7.71 -17.23 -12.98
C PHE A 320 6.64 -18.31 -12.86
N GLN A 321 5.77 -18.21 -11.86
CA GLN A 321 4.63 -19.10 -11.58
C GLN A 321 4.90 -20.61 -11.73
N SER A 322 6.07 -21.07 -11.25
CA SER A 322 6.54 -22.46 -11.46
C SER A 322 6.72 -23.26 -10.17
N LYS A 323 6.68 -22.61 -9.00
CA LYS A 323 7.00 -23.25 -7.72
C LYS A 323 5.80 -23.96 -7.10
N SER A 324 6.09 -25.11 -6.52
CA SER A 324 5.16 -25.82 -5.63
C SER A 324 4.89 -25.04 -4.34
N GLU A 325 3.94 -25.50 -3.55
CA GLU A 325 3.61 -24.93 -2.24
C GLU A 325 4.85 -24.85 -1.33
N LEU A 326 5.58 -25.97 -1.17
CA LEU A 326 6.81 -26.00 -0.37
C LEU A 326 7.88 -25.05 -0.92
N GLY A 327 8.08 -25.02 -2.25
CA GLY A 327 9.02 -24.10 -2.88
C GLY A 327 8.68 -22.64 -2.60
N THR A 328 7.40 -22.29 -2.65
CA THR A 328 6.91 -20.94 -2.37
C THR A 328 7.12 -20.56 -0.90
N ILE A 329 6.80 -21.47 0.04
CA ILE A 329 7.02 -21.26 1.48
C ILE A 329 8.49 -20.99 1.79
N LEU A 330 9.41 -21.71 1.13
CA LEU A 330 10.86 -21.51 1.32
C LEU A 330 11.35 -20.18 0.73
N LEU A 331 10.74 -19.69 -0.36
CA LEU A 331 11.12 -18.40 -0.96
C LEU A 331 10.70 -17.19 -0.12
N MET A 332 9.59 -17.26 0.62
CA MET A 332 9.13 -16.14 1.46
C MET A 332 10.17 -15.65 2.49
N PRO A 333 10.78 -16.51 3.35
CA PRO A 333 11.83 -16.07 4.27
C PRO A 333 13.11 -15.66 3.55
N ILE A 334 13.42 -16.24 2.37
CA ILE A 334 14.58 -15.85 1.56
C ILE A 334 14.42 -14.41 1.08
N PHE A 335 13.32 -14.07 0.41
CA PHE A 335 13.08 -12.70 -0.05
C PHE A 335 12.97 -11.71 1.10
N MET A 336 12.40 -12.13 2.23
CA MET A 336 12.37 -11.31 3.44
C MET A 336 13.78 -11.00 3.94
N MET A 337 14.63 -12.01 4.09
CA MET A 337 16.02 -11.84 4.51
C MET A 337 16.80 -10.94 3.54
N LEU A 338 16.74 -11.22 2.24
CA LEU A 338 17.45 -10.45 1.20
C LEU A 338 17.00 -8.98 1.20
N THR A 339 15.70 -8.74 1.30
CA THR A 339 15.13 -7.38 1.41
C THR A 339 15.74 -6.63 2.59
N PHE A 340 15.78 -7.26 3.76
CA PHE A 340 16.35 -6.65 4.95
C PHE A 340 17.86 -6.41 4.80
N VAL A 341 18.62 -7.41 4.35
CA VAL A 341 20.08 -7.29 4.15
C VAL A 341 20.41 -6.13 3.22
N ILE A 342 19.75 -6.06 2.07
CA ILE A 342 19.97 -4.97 1.09
C ILE A 342 19.58 -3.63 1.69
N HIS A 343 18.42 -3.54 2.33
CA HIS A 343 17.97 -2.29 2.93
C HIS A 343 18.92 -1.82 4.05
N PHE A 344 19.36 -2.71 4.94
CA PHE A 344 20.33 -2.40 5.99
C PHE A 344 21.66 -1.93 5.40
N SER A 345 22.13 -2.57 4.33
CA SER A 345 23.36 -2.21 3.64
C SER A 345 23.28 -0.81 3.03
N VAL A 346 22.18 -0.50 2.33
CA VAL A 346 21.92 0.83 1.76
C VAL A 346 21.87 1.91 2.85
N VAL A 347 21.20 1.64 3.98
CA VAL A 347 21.14 2.58 5.11
C VAL A 347 22.54 2.81 5.72
N LYS A 348 23.32 1.75 5.90
CA LYS A 348 24.69 1.82 6.44
C LYS A 348 25.61 2.63 5.52
N ILE A 349 25.62 2.34 4.22
CA ILE A 349 26.42 3.08 3.22
C ILE A 349 26.05 4.57 3.22
N ARG A 350 24.76 4.90 3.26
CA ARG A 350 24.30 6.29 3.34
C ARG A 350 24.71 7.01 4.62
N SER A 351 24.84 6.28 5.74
CA SER A 351 25.32 6.88 6.99
C SER A 351 26.81 7.22 6.93
N ILE A 352 27.63 6.35 6.34
CA ILE A 352 29.08 6.57 6.15
C ILE A 352 29.32 7.74 5.19
N SER A 353 28.65 7.76 4.03
CA SER A 353 28.77 8.86 3.07
C SER A 353 28.33 10.23 3.63
N ARG A 354 27.52 10.25 4.70
CA ARG A 354 27.12 11.49 5.39
C ARG A 354 28.08 11.91 6.49
N SER A 355 28.78 10.99 7.15
CA SER A 355 29.84 11.33 8.12
C SER A 355 31.06 11.94 7.44
N ASP A 356 31.29 11.61 6.17
CA ASP A 356 32.45 12.07 5.40
C ASP A 356 32.25 13.43 4.71
N LYS A 357 31.06 14.05 4.84
CA LYS A 357 30.82 15.40 4.30
C LYS A 357 31.35 16.46 5.28
N PRO A 358 32.24 17.37 4.85
CA PRO A 358 32.70 18.45 5.70
C PRO A 358 31.52 19.31 6.15
N ILE A 359 31.50 19.69 7.43
CA ILE A 359 30.49 20.58 8.01
C ILE A 359 30.57 21.91 7.24
N PRO A 360 29.46 22.43 6.68
CA PRO A 360 29.45 23.74 6.04
C PRO A 360 29.93 24.81 7.02
N LYS A 361 30.95 25.59 6.63
CA LYS A 361 31.56 26.67 7.45
C LYS A 361 30.55 27.72 7.95
N GLU A 362 29.36 27.80 7.36
CA GLU A 362 28.29 28.72 7.78
C GLU A 362 27.65 28.40 9.14
N ARG A 363 27.97 27.25 9.78
CA ARG A 363 27.48 26.92 11.14
C ARG A 363 28.47 27.22 12.27
N LEU A 364 29.65 27.75 11.96
CA LEU A 364 30.65 28.12 12.96
C LEU A 364 30.73 29.65 13.21
N ALA A 365 29.84 30.42 12.56
CA ALA A 365 29.72 31.86 12.75
C ALA A 365 28.24 32.26 12.91
N SER A 366 27.61 31.81 14.00
CA SER A 366 26.40 32.41 14.58
C SER A 366 26.27 32.03 16.04
#